data_AF-I5C9L4-F1
#
_entry.id   AF-I5C9L4-F1
#
_cell.length_a   1.000
_cell.length_b   1.000
_cell.length_c   1.000
_cell.angle_alpha   90.00
_cell.angle_beta   90.00
_cell.angle_gamma   90.00
#
_symmetry.space_group_name_H-M   'P 1'
#
loop_
_entity.id
_entity.type
_entity.pdbx_description
1 polymer ?
#
loop_
_entity_poly.entity_id
_entity_poly.type
_entity_poly.pdbx_seq_one_letter_code
_entity_poly.pdbx_strand_id
1 'polypeptide(L)'
;MNPQTRTAAARVVLANPGGRLKPEMFVRAVASASGIEGLVVPRAAVLWSGPRSVVFVQEGGVSSPSYRMREVKLGKRLGDSYEILSGIEEGDRVVKQGTFAVDAAAQLTGKYSLMLRPENTAVEVDAGFASAFDQVVASYMALKDALVATDAAAAAQKVPAYVSGWRPSMAPVWKSRQQAGGSGSRIFSSDSCGS
;
A
#
# COMPACT_ATOMS: atom_id res chain seq x y z
N MET A 1 -1.52 44.45 -20.41
CA MET A 1 -0.26 43.65 -20.48
C MET A 1 0.53 44.13 -21.68
N ASN A 2 1.85 44.27 -21.56
CA ASN A 2 2.70 44.60 -22.71
C ASN A 2 3.00 43.33 -23.52
N PRO A 3 2.53 43.20 -24.77
CA PRO A 3 2.70 41.98 -25.57
C PRO A 3 4.14 41.71 -26.02
N GLN A 4 5.00 42.74 -26.06
CA GLN A 4 6.40 42.61 -26.46
C GLN A 4 7.29 42.05 -25.33
N THR A 5 7.04 42.46 -24.09
CA THR A 5 7.85 42.04 -22.92
C THR A 5 7.15 41.02 -22.02
N ARG A 6 5.90 40.65 -22.36
CA ARG A 6 5.01 39.80 -21.55
C ARG A 6 4.88 40.27 -20.08
N THR A 7 4.99 41.57 -19.84
CA THR A 7 4.95 42.16 -18.49
C THR A 7 3.58 42.77 -18.19
N ALA A 8 3.09 42.61 -16.96
CA ALA A 8 1.94 43.32 -16.44
C ALA A 8 2.41 44.49 -15.55
N ALA A 9 1.90 45.70 -15.79
CA ALA A 9 2.21 46.85 -14.95
C ALA A 9 1.26 46.87 -13.73
N ALA A 10 1.83 46.96 -12.54
CA ALA A 10 1.10 47.16 -11.28
C ALA A 10 1.43 48.55 -10.73
N ARG A 11 0.41 49.37 -10.46
CA ARG A 11 0.58 50.71 -9.89
C ARG A 11 0.16 50.67 -8.42
N VAL A 12 1.07 51.09 -7.54
CA VAL A 12 0.83 51.16 -6.09
C VAL A 12 0.99 52.60 -5.65
N VAL A 13 0.04 53.09 -4.85
CA VAL A 13 0.12 54.42 -4.22
C VAL A 13 0.71 54.23 -2.83
N LEU A 14 1.90 54.78 -2.59
CA LEU A 14 2.58 54.72 -1.31
C LEU A 14 2.76 56.14 -0.75
N ALA A 15 2.45 56.32 0.53
CA ALA A 15 2.79 57.56 1.22
C ALA A 15 4.33 57.68 1.32
N ASN A 16 4.89 58.80 0.88
CA ASN A 16 6.33 59.09 0.94
C ASN A 16 6.62 60.31 1.87
N PRO A 17 6.21 60.28 3.15
CA PRO A 17 6.50 61.37 4.07
C PRO A 17 8.02 61.47 4.27
N GLY A 18 8.59 62.62 3.90
CA GLY A 18 10.03 62.87 3.97
C GLY A 18 10.83 62.55 2.69
N GLY A 19 10.18 62.27 1.55
CA GLY A 19 10.84 62.26 0.24
C GLY A 19 11.93 61.19 0.05
N ARG A 20 11.86 60.10 0.82
CA ARG A 20 12.90 59.05 0.83
C ARG A 20 12.92 58.23 -0.46
N LEU A 21 11.78 58.10 -1.13
CA LEU A 21 11.67 57.48 -2.45
C LEU A 21 11.85 58.54 -3.53
N LYS A 22 12.95 58.44 -4.29
CA LYS A 22 13.25 59.32 -5.43
C LYS A 22 12.77 58.70 -6.75
N PRO A 23 12.38 59.52 -7.74
CA PRO A 23 12.17 59.04 -9.11
C PRO A 23 13.40 58.27 -9.62
N GLU A 24 13.19 57.33 -10.55
CA GLU A 24 14.24 56.45 -11.12
C GLU A 24 14.87 55.42 -10.15
N MET A 25 14.42 55.31 -8.89
CA MET A 25 14.90 54.26 -7.97
C MET A 25 14.32 52.88 -8.30
N PHE A 26 15.16 51.85 -8.24
CA PHE A 26 14.72 50.45 -8.25
C PHE A 26 14.12 50.07 -6.90
N VAL A 27 12.98 49.39 -6.93
CA VAL A 27 12.28 48.91 -5.74
C VAL A 27 11.97 47.43 -5.90
N ARG A 28 12.17 46.64 -4.83
CA ARG A 28 11.71 45.24 -4.78
C ARG A 28 10.38 45.21 -4.03
N ALA A 29 9.33 44.78 -4.71
CA ALA A 29 8.04 44.53 -4.10
C ALA A 29 7.81 43.01 -3.99
N VAL A 30 7.22 42.57 -2.88
CA VAL A 30 6.73 41.20 -2.71
C VAL A 30 5.21 41.29 -2.71
N ALA A 31 4.57 40.62 -3.67
CA ALA A 31 3.12 40.49 -3.72
C ALA A 31 2.73 39.12 -3.20
N SER A 32 1.89 39.09 -2.16
CA SER A 32 1.30 37.87 -1.62
C SER A 32 -0.18 37.84 -1.99
N ALA A 33 -0.60 36.81 -2.73
CA ALA A 33 -2.01 36.54 -2.95
C ALA A 33 -2.50 35.63 -1.82
N SER A 34 -3.35 36.15 -0.95
CA SER A 34 -4.05 35.36 0.08
C SER A 34 -5.34 34.81 -0.53
N GLY A 35 -5.48 33.48 -0.52
CA GLY A 35 -6.74 32.83 -0.88
C GLY A 35 -6.55 31.58 -1.71
N ILE A 36 -6.14 30.50 -1.05
CA ILE A 36 -6.59 29.18 -1.47
C ILE A 36 -7.49 28.68 -0.35
N GLU A 37 -8.79 28.63 -0.64
CA GLU A 37 -9.74 27.87 0.16
C GLU A 37 -9.56 26.40 -0.23
N GLY A 38 -8.83 25.64 0.58
CA GLY A 38 -8.53 24.24 0.27
C GLY A 38 -7.52 23.62 1.23
N LEU A 39 -7.43 22.29 1.22
CA LEU A 39 -6.47 21.54 2.03
C LEU A 39 -5.06 21.76 1.49
N VAL A 40 -4.12 22.08 2.38
CA VAL A 40 -2.73 22.36 2.02
C VAL A 40 -1.81 21.39 2.75
N VAL A 41 -0.94 20.73 1.99
CA VAL A 41 0.08 19.83 2.54
C VAL A 41 1.49 20.32 2.23
N PRO A 42 2.45 20.16 3.16
CA PRO A 42 3.85 20.48 2.89
C PRO A 42 4.39 19.65 1.73
N ARG A 43 5.27 20.24 0.91
CA ARG A 43 5.92 19.53 -0.20
C ARG A 43 6.65 18.25 0.24
N ALA A 44 7.26 18.25 1.43
CA ALA A 44 7.99 17.10 1.97
C ALA A 44 7.09 15.89 2.30
N ALA A 45 5.78 16.11 2.45
CA ALA A 45 4.81 15.06 2.74
C ALA A 45 4.32 14.32 1.48
N VAL A 46 4.57 14.89 0.30
CA VAL A 46 4.10 14.36 -0.98
C VAL A 46 5.19 13.53 -1.63
N LEU A 47 4.86 12.30 -2.02
CA LEU A 47 5.71 11.43 -2.82
C LEU A 47 5.17 11.38 -4.25
N TRP A 48 6.08 11.43 -5.23
CA TRP A 48 5.74 11.37 -6.65
C TRP A 48 6.17 10.04 -7.25
N SER A 49 5.21 9.35 -7.87
CA SER A 49 5.39 8.12 -8.66
C SER A 49 5.07 8.47 -10.12
N GLY A 50 5.88 9.33 -10.74
CA GLY A 50 5.70 9.79 -12.12
C GLY A 50 4.34 10.47 -12.34
N PRO A 51 3.34 9.80 -12.94
CA PRO A 51 1.99 10.36 -13.12
C PRO A 51 1.19 10.54 -11.82
N ARG A 52 1.59 9.91 -10.71
CA ARG A 52 0.80 9.87 -9.47
C ARG A 52 1.46 10.67 -8.36
N SER A 53 0.61 11.25 -7.51
CA SER A 53 1.00 11.87 -6.25
C SER A 53 0.37 11.11 -5.10
N VAL A 54 1.16 10.74 -4.10
CA VAL A 54 0.70 9.97 -2.96
C VAL A 54 1.13 10.62 -1.66
N VAL A 55 0.32 10.43 -0.63
CA VAL A 55 0.58 10.86 0.74
C VAL A 55 0.29 9.71 1.70
N PHE A 56 1.01 9.65 2.80
CA PHE A 56 0.72 8.70 3.87
C PHE A 56 -0.10 9.36 4.95
N VAL A 57 -1.31 8.86 5.15
CA VAL A 57 -2.23 9.28 6.22
C VAL A 57 -2.08 8.33 7.39
N GLN A 58 -1.95 8.88 8.60
CA GLN A 58 -1.93 8.10 9.83
C GLN A 58 -3.33 7.56 10.11
N GLU A 59 -3.44 6.26 10.25
CA GLU A 59 -4.66 5.55 10.63
C GLU A 59 -4.43 4.86 11.98
N GLY A 60 -5.36 5.02 12.92
CA GLY A 60 -5.28 4.42 14.24
C GLY A 60 -4.71 5.33 15.33
N GLY A 61 -4.86 4.89 16.58
CA GLY A 61 -4.46 5.63 17.78
C GLY A 61 -2.97 5.58 18.07
N VAL A 62 -2.57 6.30 19.12
CA VAL A 62 -1.16 6.51 19.53
C VAL A 62 -0.41 5.21 19.84
N SER A 63 -1.13 4.16 20.23
CA SER A 63 -0.58 2.86 20.66
C SER A 63 -0.03 1.99 19.52
N SER A 64 -0.56 2.13 18.29
CA SER A 64 -0.10 1.40 17.11
C SER A 64 -0.21 2.31 15.88
N PRO A 65 0.79 3.16 15.60
CA PRO A 65 0.73 4.05 14.45
C PRO A 65 0.72 3.22 13.15
N SER A 66 -0.46 3.09 12.55
CA SER A 66 -0.59 2.55 11.20
C SER A 66 -0.61 3.71 10.22
N TYR A 67 -0.06 3.49 9.03
CA TYR A 67 -0.06 4.48 7.96
C TYR A 67 -0.66 3.83 6.73
N ARG A 68 -1.56 4.54 6.06
CA ARG A 68 -2.14 4.13 4.78
C ARG A 68 -1.72 5.10 3.69
N MET A 69 -1.23 4.55 2.59
CA MET A 69 -1.00 5.32 1.38
C MET A 69 -2.34 5.72 0.77
N ARG A 70 -2.51 7.01 0.45
CA ARG A 70 -3.63 7.55 -0.33
C ARG A 70 -3.10 8.29 -1.55
N GLU A 71 -3.71 8.02 -2.70
CA GLU A 71 -3.47 8.80 -3.92
C GLU A 71 -4.20 10.14 -3.80
N VAL A 72 -3.51 11.23 -4.13
CA VAL A 72 -4.04 12.59 -4.05
C VAL A 72 -3.90 13.32 -5.36
N LYS A 73 -4.85 14.20 -5.64
CA LYS A 73 -4.79 15.12 -6.77
C LYS A 73 -4.27 16.47 -6.28
N LEU A 74 -3.09 16.85 -6.78
CA LEU A 74 -2.46 18.14 -6.44
C LEU A 74 -3.03 19.27 -7.30
N GLY A 75 -3.21 20.43 -6.67
CA GLY A 75 -3.59 21.69 -7.28
C GLY A 75 -2.40 22.62 -7.46
N LYS A 76 -2.60 23.91 -7.16
CA LYS A 76 -1.55 24.92 -7.31
C LYS A 76 -0.43 24.74 -6.28
N ARG A 77 0.78 25.11 -6.67
CA ARG A 77 1.92 25.18 -5.76
C ARG A 77 1.90 26.51 -5.01
N LEU A 78 1.93 26.43 -3.68
CA LEU A 78 1.96 27.56 -2.75
C LEU A 78 3.32 27.62 -2.05
N GLY A 79 4.33 28.12 -2.75
CA GLY A 79 5.71 28.17 -2.23
C GLY A 79 6.25 26.77 -1.90
N ASP A 80 6.30 26.44 -0.60
CA ASP A 80 6.77 25.17 -0.05
C ASP A 80 5.66 24.16 0.27
N SER A 81 4.43 24.47 -0.13
CA SER A 81 3.27 23.58 0.04
C SER A 81 2.52 23.38 -1.27
N TYR A 82 1.72 22.32 -1.32
CA TYR A 82 0.79 22.03 -2.41
C TYR A 82 -0.65 22.09 -1.91
N GLU A 83 -1.51 22.67 -2.73
CA GLU A 83 -2.95 22.52 -2.62
C GLU A 83 -3.36 21.09 -2.97
N ILE A 84 -4.31 20.53 -2.22
CA ILE A 84 -4.92 19.23 -2.48
C ILE A 84 -6.34 19.48 -3.00
N LEU A 85 -6.63 18.94 -4.18
CA LEU A 85 -7.96 18.98 -4.79
C LEU A 85 -8.83 17.80 -4.35
N SER A 86 -8.22 16.64 -4.11
CA SER A 86 -8.92 15.44 -3.65
C SER A 86 -7.96 14.38 -3.09
N GLY A 87 -8.50 13.43 -2.31
CA GLY A 87 -7.82 12.22 -1.84
C GLY A 87 -7.53 12.17 -0.33
N ILE A 88 -7.65 13.30 0.37
CA ILE A 88 -7.61 13.40 1.83
C ILE A 88 -8.68 14.38 2.32
N GLU A 89 -9.04 14.26 3.59
CA GLU A 89 -10.07 15.08 4.23
C GLU A 89 -9.47 15.99 5.30
N GLU A 90 -10.25 16.98 5.72
CA GLU A 90 -9.86 17.85 6.83
C GLU A 90 -9.78 17.05 8.14
N GLY A 91 -8.66 17.19 8.86
CA GLY A 91 -8.38 16.44 10.07
C GLY A 91 -7.47 15.21 9.87
N ASP A 92 -7.22 14.79 8.62
CA ASP A 92 -6.25 13.74 8.32
C ASP A 92 -4.82 14.17 8.72
N ARG A 93 -4.12 13.31 9.47
CA ARG A 93 -2.72 13.55 9.82
C ARG A 93 -1.80 12.94 8.77
N VAL A 94 -1.10 13.80 8.06
CA VAL A 94 -0.14 13.38 7.03
C VAL A 94 1.28 13.35 7.58
N VAL A 95 2.05 12.34 7.19
CA VAL A 95 3.46 12.21 7.52
C VAL A 95 4.28 13.30 6.81
N LYS A 96 4.94 14.17 7.58
CA LYS A 96 5.75 15.29 7.04
C LYS A 96 7.22 14.94 6.83
N GLN A 97 7.75 14.00 7.62
CA GLN A 97 9.15 13.58 7.62
C GLN A 97 9.24 12.06 7.68
N GLY A 98 10.24 11.47 7.00
CA GLY A 98 10.42 10.02 6.98
C GLY A 98 9.43 9.26 6.09
N THR A 99 8.79 9.95 5.14
CA THR A 99 7.84 9.37 4.16
C THR A 99 8.40 8.16 3.41
N PHE A 100 9.70 8.15 3.09
CA PHE A 100 10.38 7.01 2.48
C PHE A 100 10.52 5.80 3.41
N ALA A 101 10.74 6.02 4.71
CA ALA A 101 10.84 4.92 5.68
C ALA A 101 9.47 4.24 5.87
N VAL A 102 8.39 5.03 5.86
CA VAL A 102 7.01 4.51 5.89
C VAL A 102 6.71 3.70 4.63
N ASP A 103 7.15 4.16 3.45
CA ASP A 103 6.99 3.41 2.20
C ASP A 103 7.78 2.09 2.22
N ALA A 104 9.02 2.09 2.70
CA ALA A 104 9.83 0.89 2.83
C ALA A 104 9.18 -0.13 3.79
N ALA A 105 8.63 0.32 4.93
CA ALA A 105 7.91 -0.54 5.86
C ALA A 105 6.61 -1.11 5.26
N ALA A 106 5.90 -0.32 4.45
CA ALA A 106 4.72 -0.78 3.72
C ALA A 106 5.08 -1.86 2.70
N GLN A 107 6.20 -1.70 1.98
CA GLN A 107 6.70 -2.70 1.04
C GLN A 107 7.04 -4.04 1.73
N LEU A 108 7.74 -3.99 2.87
CA LEU A 108 8.10 -5.19 3.64
C LEU A 108 6.89 -5.97 4.15
N THR A 109 5.76 -5.29 4.35
CA THR A 109 4.52 -5.88 4.87
C THR A 109 3.51 -6.22 3.77
N GLY A 110 3.87 -6.08 2.50
CA GLY A 110 2.98 -6.32 1.36
C GLY A 110 1.81 -5.33 1.26
N LYS A 111 1.89 -4.21 1.98
CA LYS A 111 0.87 -3.15 1.95
C LYS A 111 1.06 -2.26 0.72
N TYR A 112 0.05 -1.45 0.44
CA TYR A 112 0.06 -0.48 -0.65
C TYR A 112 1.28 0.46 -0.53
N SER A 113 2.11 0.50 -1.56
CA SER A 113 3.37 1.26 -1.60
C SER A 113 3.62 1.83 -3.00
N LEU A 114 4.70 2.61 -3.16
CA LEU A 114 5.04 3.19 -4.46
C LEU A 114 5.30 2.11 -5.53
N MET A 115 5.77 0.92 -5.13
CA MET A 115 6.06 -0.21 -6.03
C MET A 115 4.99 -1.29 -6.02
N LEU A 116 4.27 -1.46 -4.90
CA LEU A 116 3.31 -2.55 -4.72
C LEU A 116 1.88 -2.01 -4.74
N ARG A 117 1.13 -2.38 -5.78
CA ARG A 117 -0.27 -2.02 -5.99
C ARG A 117 -1.14 -3.28 -6.00
N PRO A 118 -1.54 -3.82 -4.83
CA PRO A 118 -2.47 -4.95 -4.81
C PRO A 118 -3.81 -4.51 -5.43
N GLU A 119 -4.16 -5.11 -6.57
CA GLU A 119 -5.43 -4.86 -7.28
C GLU A 119 -6.62 -5.24 -6.40
N ASN A 120 -6.47 -6.32 -5.63
CA ASN A 120 -7.43 -6.81 -4.65
C ASN A 120 -6.72 -6.97 -3.30
N THR A 121 -7.19 -6.27 -2.26
CA THR A 121 -6.69 -6.49 -0.88
C THR A 121 -7.26 -7.77 -0.27
N ALA A 122 -8.40 -8.24 -0.80
CA ALA A 122 -8.99 -9.52 -0.48
C ALA A 122 -8.44 -10.57 -1.45
N VAL A 123 -7.80 -11.61 -0.92
CA VAL A 123 -7.55 -12.83 -1.66
C VAL A 123 -8.92 -13.47 -1.88
N GLU A 124 -9.39 -13.53 -3.12
CA GLU A 124 -10.61 -14.28 -3.45
C GLU A 124 -10.31 -15.76 -3.24
N VAL A 125 -10.98 -16.34 -2.26
CA VAL A 125 -10.84 -17.75 -1.91
C VAL A 125 -12.00 -18.50 -2.57
N ASP A 126 -11.69 -19.53 -3.35
CA ASP A 126 -12.72 -20.42 -3.90
C ASP A 126 -13.55 -21.04 -2.75
N ALA A 127 -14.87 -21.14 -2.91
CA ALA A 127 -15.76 -21.66 -1.86
C ALA A 127 -15.44 -23.12 -1.47
N GLY A 128 -14.93 -23.92 -2.41
CA GLY A 128 -14.44 -25.27 -2.15
C GLY A 128 -13.15 -25.27 -1.34
N PHE A 129 -12.25 -24.32 -1.59
CA PHE A 129 -11.06 -24.15 -0.76
C PHE A 129 -11.41 -23.66 0.65
N ALA A 130 -12.31 -22.68 0.79
CA ALA A 130 -12.67 -22.12 2.09
C ALA A 130 -13.24 -23.20 3.03
N SER A 131 -14.16 -24.02 2.53
CA SER A 131 -14.75 -25.12 3.29
C SER A 131 -13.77 -26.25 3.61
N ALA A 132 -12.85 -26.59 2.69
CA ALA A 132 -11.79 -27.56 2.95
C ALA A 132 -10.79 -27.03 4.00
N PHE A 133 -10.46 -25.74 3.92
CA PHE A 133 -9.57 -25.08 4.86
C PHE A 133 -10.19 -25.03 6.27
N ASP A 134 -11.49 -24.73 6.39
CA ASP A 134 -12.20 -24.71 7.68
C ASP A 134 -12.14 -26.07 8.40
N GLN A 135 -12.23 -27.18 7.66
CA GLN A 135 -12.11 -28.53 8.24
C GLN A 135 -10.70 -28.79 8.80
N VAL A 136 -9.66 -28.34 8.09
CA VAL A 136 -8.28 -28.47 8.55
C VAL A 136 -8.02 -27.57 9.76
N VAL A 137 -8.51 -26.32 9.73
CA VAL A 137 -8.36 -25.39 10.86
C VAL A 137 -9.07 -25.92 12.11
N ALA A 138 -10.28 -26.48 11.97
CA ALA A 138 -11.02 -27.04 13.11
C ALA A 138 -10.26 -28.22 13.75
N SER A 139 -9.72 -29.14 12.96
CA SER A 139 -8.93 -30.27 13.48
C SER A 139 -7.60 -29.82 14.11
N TYR A 140 -6.95 -28.82 13.52
CA TYR A 140 -5.75 -28.20 14.07
C TYR A 140 -6.00 -27.52 15.41
N MET A 141 -7.08 -26.72 15.54
CA MET A 141 -7.41 -26.02 16.78
C MET A 141 -7.72 -27.02 17.91
N ALA A 142 -8.46 -28.08 17.63
CA ALA A 142 -8.74 -29.12 18.62
C ALA A 142 -7.46 -29.83 19.13
N LEU A 143 -6.48 -30.03 18.26
CA LEU A 143 -5.16 -30.58 18.61
C LEU A 143 -4.34 -29.56 19.41
N LYS A 144 -4.32 -28.29 18.96
CA LYS A 144 -3.63 -27.19 19.65
C LYS A 144 -4.16 -27.00 21.07
N ASP A 145 -5.48 -27.02 21.27
CA ASP A 145 -6.09 -26.87 22.59
C ASP A 145 -5.69 -28.00 23.55
N ALA A 146 -5.58 -29.24 23.05
CA ALA A 146 -5.12 -30.38 23.84
C ALA A 146 -3.63 -30.26 24.22
N LEU A 147 -2.79 -29.78 23.29
CA LEU A 147 -1.37 -29.52 23.56
C LEU A 147 -1.16 -28.37 24.54
N VAL A 148 -1.97 -27.31 24.44
CA VAL A 148 -1.95 -26.17 25.39
C VAL A 148 -2.41 -26.59 26.78
N ALA A 149 -3.35 -27.55 26.87
CA ALA A 149 -3.78 -28.14 28.13
C ALA A 149 -2.75 -29.10 28.76
N THR A 150 -1.57 -29.28 28.14
CA THR A 150 -0.53 -30.23 28.60
C THR A 150 -0.97 -31.69 28.62
N ASP A 151 -2.04 -32.05 27.88
CA ASP A 151 -2.57 -33.40 27.80
C ASP A 151 -2.08 -34.10 26.52
N ALA A 152 -0.98 -34.85 26.66
CA ALA A 152 -0.37 -35.59 25.57
C ALA A 152 -1.25 -36.76 25.07
N ALA A 153 -2.09 -37.34 25.93
CA ALA A 153 -2.95 -38.46 25.57
C ALA A 153 -4.15 -38.00 24.72
N ALA A 154 -4.80 -36.91 25.13
CA ALA A 154 -5.88 -36.29 24.36
C ALA A 154 -5.38 -35.68 23.03
N ALA A 155 -4.14 -35.18 23.00
CA ALA A 155 -3.52 -34.72 21.76
C ALA A 155 -3.29 -35.88 20.78
N ALA A 156 -2.71 -37.00 21.24
CA ALA A 156 -2.45 -38.18 20.41
C ALA A 156 -3.73 -38.74 19.77
N GLN A 157 -4.87 -38.67 20.46
CA GLN A 157 -6.16 -39.13 19.93
C GLN A 157 -6.73 -38.23 18.82
N LYS A 158 -6.35 -36.95 18.79
CA LYS A 158 -6.81 -35.97 17.78
C LYS A 158 -5.89 -35.87 16.55
N VAL A 159 -4.67 -36.42 16.63
CA VAL A 159 -3.72 -36.46 15.50
C VAL A 159 -4.28 -37.15 14.25
N PRO A 160 -4.95 -38.33 14.31
CA PRO A 160 -5.45 -39.01 13.12
C PRO A 160 -6.47 -38.18 12.32
N ALA A 161 -7.33 -37.42 13.00
CA ALA A 161 -8.32 -36.55 12.38
C ALA A 161 -7.66 -35.39 11.61
N TYR A 162 -6.63 -34.77 12.20
CA TYR A 162 -5.83 -33.73 11.53
C TYR A 162 -5.04 -34.30 10.33
N VAL A 163 -4.39 -35.45 10.49
CA VAL A 163 -3.62 -36.11 9.42
C VAL A 163 -4.52 -36.55 8.26
N SER A 164 -5.76 -36.99 8.54
CA SER A 164 -6.71 -37.35 7.49
C SER A 164 -7.24 -36.14 6.70
N GLY A 165 -7.36 -34.96 7.34
CA GLY A 165 -7.75 -33.73 6.68
C GLY A 165 -6.67 -33.15 5.77
N TRP A 166 -5.40 -33.49 6.04
CA TRP A 166 -4.25 -33.05 5.25
C TRP A 166 -3.81 -34.03 4.15
N ARG A 167 -4.58 -35.09 3.87
CA ARG A 167 -4.39 -35.93 2.67
C ARG A 167 -5.19 -35.31 1.52
N PRO A 168 -4.59 -34.53 0.60
CA PRO A 168 -5.22 -34.35 -0.69
C PRO A 168 -5.35 -35.75 -1.28
N SER A 169 -6.42 -36.02 -2.03
CA SER A 169 -6.40 -37.19 -2.89
C SER A 169 -5.14 -37.06 -3.76
N MET A 170 -4.15 -37.91 -3.51
CA MET A 170 -3.01 -38.08 -4.39
C MET A 170 -3.53 -38.83 -5.64
N ALA A 171 -4.44 -38.21 -6.37
CA ALA A 171 -4.66 -38.51 -7.76
C ALA A 171 -3.66 -37.64 -8.53
N PRO A 172 -2.61 -38.22 -9.12
CA PRO A 172 -1.58 -37.43 -9.78
C PRO A 172 -2.16 -36.68 -10.98
N VAL A 173 -2.16 -35.35 -10.93
CA VAL A 173 -2.46 -34.43 -12.04
C VAL A 173 -1.50 -34.65 -13.25
N TRP A 174 -0.41 -35.39 -13.09
CA TRP A 174 0.57 -35.64 -14.16
C TRP A 174 0.16 -36.71 -15.19
N LYS A 175 -0.93 -37.45 -14.99
CA LYS A 175 -1.28 -38.61 -15.84
C LYS A 175 -1.78 -38.26 -17.26
N SER A 176 -2.06 -37.00 -17.55
CA SER A 176 -2.68 -36.55 -18.81
C SER A 176 -1.72 -36.34 -19.99
N ARG A 177 -0.40 -36.59 -19.84
CA ARG A 177 0.60 -36.38 -20.91
C ARG A 177 1.22 -37.67 -21.47
N GLN A 178 0.71 -38.86 -21.11
CA GLN A 178 1.23 -40.15 -21.61
C GLN A 178 0.35 -40.86 -22.66
N GLN A 179 -0.80 -40.30 -23.04
CA GLN A 179 -1.69 -40.91 -24.06
C GLN A 179 -1.61 -40.28 -25.46
N ALA A 180 -0.75 -39.29 -25.68
CA ALA A 180 -0.52 -38.70 -26.99
C ALA A 180 0.96 -38.85 -27.39
N GLY A 181 1.33 -40.03 -27.88
CA GLY A 181 2.69 -40.29 -28.37
C GLY A 181 2.91 -41.79 -28.51
N GLY A 182 2.64 -42.31 -29.70
CA GLY A 182 2.71 -43.74 -29.99
C GLY A 182 4.11 -44.34 -29.88
N SER A 183 4.10 -45.67 -29.68
CA SER A 183 5.11 -46.64 -30.09
C SER A 183 6.56 -46.38 -29.66
N GLY A 184 7.01 -47.08 -28.60
CA GLY A 184 8.44 -47.21 -28.33
C GLY A 184 8.79 -47.77 -26.95
N SER A 185 8.99 -49.10 -26.90
CA SER A 185 9.90 -49.83 -26.01
C SER A 185 9.74 -49.73 -24.47
N ARG A 186 9.26 -50.84 -23.90
CA ARG A 186 9.67 -51.47 -22.63
C ARG A 186 11.04 -50.99 -22.11
N ILE A 187 11.11 -50.46 -20.88
CA ILE A 187 12.20 -50.74 -19.92
C ILE A 187 11.65 -50.54 -18.48
N PHE A 188 11.94 -51.52 -17.61
CA PHE A 188 11.76 -51.60 -16.15
C PHE A 188 10.42 -52.07 -15.57
N SER A 189 10.40 -53.39 -15.41
CA SER A 189 9.64 -54.19 -14.45
C SER A 189 10.47 -54.37 -13.16
N SER A 190 9.74 -54.58 -12.05
CA SER A 190 10.16 -55.18 -10.77
C SER A 190 11.03 -54.28 -9.85
N ASP A 191 10.91 -54.26 -8.52
CA ASP A 191 10.41 -55.25 -7.58
C ASP A 191 9.79 -54.61 -6.32
N SER A 192 8.89 -55.39 -5.72
CA SER A 192 8.49 -55.39 -4.32
C SER A 192 9.64 -55.19 -3.33
N CYS A 193 9.42 -54.35 -2.31
CA CYS A 193 10.17 -54.45 -1.06
C CYS A 193 9.23 -54.17 0.12
N GLY A 194 9.01 -55.20 0.92
CA GLY A 194 8.45 -55.11 2.27
C GLY A 194 9.22 -56.05 3.17
N SER A 195 9.35 -55.64 4.44
CA SER A 195 9.90 -56.33 5.62
C SER A 195 11.42 -56.50 5.70
#